data_AF-A0A540L3W1-F1
#
_entry.id   AF-A0A540L3W1-F1
#
_cell.length_a   1.000
_cell.length_b   1.000
_cell.length_c   1.000
_cell.angle_alpha   90.00
_cell.angle_beta   90.00
_cell.angle_gamma   90.00
#
_symmetry.space_group_name_H-M   'P 1'
#
loop_
_entity.id
_entity.type
_entity.pdbx_description
1 polymer ?
#
loop_
_entity_poly.entity_id
_entity_poly.type
_entity_poly.pdbx_seq_one_letter_code
_entity_poly.pdbx_strand_id
1 'polypeptide(L)'
;MYREWEEDNVQKMSKRQEEIENKIDVTDALAAKLLQRFNYSVSAMKTSSQHLSEVHSLQVEIGELKGRLTEVISNCDALCRRICVEGPESLRSSIKPFSVCTTGQEIQSSSSSSDLQRDPDRSLPSAEARLD
;
A
#
# COMPACT_ATOMS: atom_id res chain seq x y z
N MET A 1 -50.82 -49.95 -9.16
CA MET A 1 -50.12 -49.73 -10.44
C MET A 1 -50.12 -48.27 -10.91
N TYR A 2 -51.21 -47.66 -11.41
CA TYR A 2 -51.17 -46.26 -11.87
C TYR A 2 -50.95 -45.26 -10.72
N ARG A 3 -51.65 -45.45 -9.59
CA ARG A 3 -51.50 -44.62 -8.39
C ARG A 3 -50.09 -44.67 -7.80
N GLU A 4 -49.48 -45.86 -7.76
CA GLU A 4 -48.10 -46.03 -7.28
C GLU A 4 -47.09 -45.36 -8.22
N TRP A 5 -47.32 -45.44 -9.53
CA TRP A 5 -46.50 -44.74 -10.52
C TRP A 5 -46.63 -43.21 -10.37
N GLU A 6 -47.84 -42.71 -10.14
CA GLU A 6 -48.12 -41.30 -9.89
C GLU A 6 -47.43 -40.81 -8.60
N GLU A 7 -47.54 -41.56 -7.51
CA GLU A 7 -46.89 -41.27 -6.23
C GLU A 7 -45.35 -41.27 -6.34
N ASP A 8 -44.77 -42.26 -7.02
CA ASP A 8 -43.31 -42.32 -7.27
C ASP A 8 -42.82 -41.13 -8.11
N ASN A 9 -43.61 -40.71 -9.10
CA ASN A 9 -43.25 -39.58 -9.95
C ASN A 9 -43.32 -38.25 -9.17
N VAL A 10 -44.34 -38.07 -8.34
CA VAL A 10 -44.46 -36.90 -7.44
C VAL A 10 -43.29 -36.86 -6.45
N GLN A 11 -42.90 -37.98 -5.85
CA GLN A 11 -41.75 -38.04 -4.95
C GLN A 11 -40.44 -37.67 -5.65
N LYS A 12 -40.20 -38.17 -6.86
CA LYS A 12 -39.02 -37.83 -7.66
C LYS A 12 -38.99 -36.33 -8.01
N MET A 13 -40.12 -35.77 -8.39
CA MET A 13 -40.23 -34.33 -8.67
C MET A 13 -39.96 -33.49 -7.42
N SER A 14 -40.54 -33.86 -6.28
CA SER A 14 -40.34 -33.19 -4.99
C SER A 14 -38.87 -33.19 -4.59
N LYS A 15 -38.20 -34.35 -4.66
CA LYS A 15 -36.77 -34.45 -4.35
C LYS A 15 -35.91 -33.60 -5.28
N ARG A 16 -36.21 -33.60 -6.57
CA ARG A 16 -35.47 -32.78 -7.55
C ARG A 16 -35.66 -31.29 -7.29
N GLN A 17 -36.88 -30.88 -6.92
CA GLN A 17 -37.18 -29.49 -6.58
C GLN A 17 -36.36 -29.04 -5.34
N GLU A 18 -36.33 -29.86 -4.30
CA GLU A 18 -35.54 -29.61 -3.08
C GLU A 18 -34.04 -29.51 -3.38
N GLU A 19 -33.50 -30.40 -4.22
CA GLU A 19 -32.10 -30.32 -4.68
C GLU A 19 -31.79 -29.03 -5.45
N ILE A 20 -32.74 -28.54 -6.25
CA ILE A 20 -32.60 -27.28 -6.99
C ILE A 20 -32.63 -26.09 -6.04
N GLU A 21 -33.57 -26.06 -5.09
CA GLU A 21 -33.72 -24.99 -4.10
C GLU A 21 -32.45 -24.86 -3.24
N ASN A 22 -31.95 -25.98 -2.70
CA ASN A 22 -30.69 -26.00 -1.95
C ASN A 22 -29.50 -25.45 -2.75
N LYS A 23 -29.43 -25.74 -4.06
CA LYS A 23 -28.37 -25.20 -4.93
C LYS A 23 -28.53 -23.70 -5.17
N ILE A 24 -29.75 -23.20 -5.27
CA ILE A 24 -30.02 -21.77 -5.42
C ILE A 24 -29.56 -21.05 -4.15
N ASP A 25 -29.94 -21.54 -2.97
CA ASP A 25 -29.56 -20.94 -1.68
C ASP A 25 -28.03 -20.86 -1.50
N VAL A 26 -27.32 -21.95 -1.83
CA VAL A 26 -25.86 -21.97 -1.79
C VAL A 26 -25.26 -20.99 -2.79
N THR A 27 -25.83 -20.88 -3.98
CA THR A 27 -25.36 -19.97 -5.02
C THR A 27 -25.56 -18.51 -4.62
N ASP A 28 -26.71 -18.17 -4.04
CA ASP A 28 -27.03 -16.82 -3.57
C ASP A 28 -26.13 -16.42 -2.39
N ALA A 29 -25.92 -17.32 -1.43
CA ALA A 29 -25.00 -17.11 -0.33
C ALA A 29 -23.55 -16.89 -0.82
N LEU A 30 -23.14 -17.64 -1.84
CA LEU A 30 -21.82 -17.49 -2.46
C LEU A 30 -21.71 -16.16 -3.22
N ALA A 31 -22.73 -15.78 -4.00
CA ALA A 31 -22.76 -14.54 -4.75
C ALA A 31 -22.69 -13.32 -3.82
N ALA A 32 -23.43 -13.33 -2.71
CA ALA A 32 -23.39 -12.28 -1.71
C ALA A 32 -21.99 -12.14 -1.07
N LYS A 33 -21.36 -13.26 -0.69
CA LYS A 33 -19.98 -13.26 -0.14
C LYS A 33 -18.96 -12.76 -1.16
N LEU A 34 -19.11 -13.15 -2.42
CA LEU A 34 -18.21 -12.72 -3.48
C LEU A 34 -18.33 -11.21 -3.73
N LEU A 35 -19.56 -10.69 -3.80
CA LEU A 35 -19.82 -9.25 -3.92
C LEU A 35 -19.23 -8.46 -2.75
N GLN A 36 -19.41 -8.96 -1.52
CA GLN A 36 -18.81 -8.34 -0.33
C GLN A 36 -17.29 -8.26 -0.43
N ARG A 37 -16.62 -9.34 -0.83
CA ARG A 37 -15.16 -9.37 -1.01
C ARG A 37 -14.70 -8.42 -2.11
N PHE A 38 -15.43 -8.36 -3.23
CA PHE A 38 -15.11 -7.41 -4.31
C PHE A 38 -15.21 -5.97 -3.83
N ASN A 39 -16.29 -5.60 -3.14
CA ASN A 39 -16.46 -4.24 -2.61
C ASN A 39 -15.35 -3.85 -1.62
N TYR A 40 -14.95 -4.78 -0.75
CA TYR A 40 -13.81 -4.57 0.13
C TYR A 40 -12.51 -4.36 -0.66
N SER A 41 -12.23 -5.23 -1.63
CA SER A 41 -11.04 -5.13 -2.49
C SER A 41 -10.97 -3.80 -3.24
N VAL A 42 -12.08 -3.37 -3.85
CA VAL A 42 -12.18 -2.09 -4.55
C VAL A 42 -11.91 -0.92 -3.60
N SER A 43 -12.46 -0.97 -2.39
CA SER A 43 -12.23 0.07 -1.38
C SER A 43 -10.75 0.12 -0.96
N ALA A 44 -10.13 -1.04 -0.72
CA ALA A 44 -8.70 -1.13 -0.37
C ALA A 44 -7.80 -0.63 -1.52
N MET A 45 -8.10 -0.99 -2.77
CA MET A 45 -7.39 -0.49 -3.95
C MET A 45 -7.51 1.01 -4.10
N LYS A 46 -8.71 1.58 -3.87
CA LYS A 46 -8.93 3.03 -3.92
C LYS A 46 -8.08 3.76 -2.88
N THR A 47 -8.06 3.26 -1.63
CA THR A 47 -7.22 3.83 -0.57
C THR A 47 -5.74 3.72 -0.89
N SER A 48 -5.27 2.57 -1.39
CA SER A 48 -3.88 2.40 -1.81
C SER A 48 -3.50 3.35 -2.95
N SER A 49 -4.38 3.52 -3.95
CA SER A 49 -4.17 4.48 -5.04
C SER A 49 -4.08 5.92 -4.54
N GLN A 50 -4.90 6.29 -3.56
CA GLN A 50 -4.86 7.62 -2.96
C GLN A 50 -3.53 7.88 -2.26
N HIS A 51 -3.07 6.93 -1.43
CA HIS A 51 -1.77 7.05 -0.77
C HIS A 51 -0.60 7.12 -1.76
N LEU A 52 -0.64 6.34 -2.84
CA LEU A 52 0.39 6.41 -3.89
C LEU A 52 0.38 7.77 -4.61
N SER A 53 -0.79 8.36 -4.83
CA SER A 53 -0.92 9.71 -5.38
C SER A 53 -0.30 10.77 -4.46
N GLU A 54 -0.52 10.66 -3.14
CA GLU A 54 0.08 11.56 -2.15
C GLU A 54 1.61 11.41 -2.10
N VAL A 55 2.11 10.17 -2.08
CA VAL A 55 3.56 9.89 -2.13
C VAL A 55 4.18 10.46 -3.41
N HIS A 56 3.51 10.34 -4.55
CA HIS A 56 3.99 10.91 -5.80
C HIS A 56 4.09 12.43 -5.73
N SER A 57 3.08 13.11 -5.18
CA SER A 57 3.12 14.56 -4.96
C SER A 57 4.32 14.97 -4.09
N LEU A 58 4.52 14.29 -2.96
CA LEU A 58 5.64 14.57 -2.06
C LEU A 58 7.00 14.32 -2.74
N GLN A 59 7.12 13.27 -3.56
CA GLN A 59 8.34 12.99 -4.31
C GLN A 59 8.70 14.16 -5.26
N VAL A 60 7.71 14.76 -5.91
CA VAL A 60 7.91 15.93 -6.78
C VAL A 60 8.37 17.14 -5.97
N GLU A 61 7.71 17.45 -4.86
CA GLU A 61 8.06 18.58 -3.98
C GLU A 61 9.48 18.44 -3.41
N ILE A 62 9.86 17.23 -2.97
CA ILE A 62 11.21 16.93 -2.50
C ILE A 62 12.24 17.14 -3.63
N GLY A 63 11.91 16.72 -4.85
CA GLY A 63 12.74 16.92 -6.03
C GLY A 63 12.97 18.40 -6.34
N GLU A 64 11.91 19.21 -6.32
CA GLU A 64 12.00 20.65 -6.53
C GLU A 64 12.84 21.33 -5.44
N LEU A 65 12.57 21.01 -4.17
CA LEU A 65 13.29 21.57 -3.04
C LEU A 65 14.78 21.23 -3.10
N LYS A 66 15.12 19.99 -3.46
CA LYS A 66 16.50 19.56 -3.70
C LYS A 66 17.15 20.35 -4.82
N GLY A 67 16.43 20.61 -5.91
CA GLY A 67 16.88 21.46 -7.02
C GLY A 67 17.22 22.87 -6.55
N ARG A 68 16.30 23.51 -5.83
CA ARG A 68 16.47 24.86 -5.28
C ARG A 68 17.64 24.94 -4.29
N LEU A 69 17.80 23.93 -3.43
CA LEU A 69 18.92 23.86 -2.50
C LEU A 69 20.26 23.73 -3.24
N THR A 70 20.30 22.91 -4.29
CA THR A 70 21.51 22.75 -5.12
C THR A 70 21.88 24.06 -5.81
N GLU A 71 20.89 24.81 -6.30
CA GLU A 71 21.11 26.14 -6.88
C GLU A 71 21.67 27.13 -5.84
N VAL A 72 21.10 27.17 -4.63
CA VAL A 72 21.60 28.03 -3.55
C VAL A 72 23.03 27.65 -3.16
N ILE A 73 23.35 26.37 -3.03
CA ILE A 73 24.72 25.89 -2.75
C ILE A 73 25.68 26.34 -3.86
N SER A 74 25.29 26.18 -5.13
CA SER A 74 26.09 26.61 -6.27
C SER A 74 26.32 28.13 -6.28
N ASN A 75 25.30 28.91 -5.95
CA ASN A 75 25.38 30.36 -5.81
C ASN A 75 26.35 30.76 -4.68
N CYS A 76 26.22 30.14 -3.51
CA CYS A 76 27.12 30.33 -2.39
C CYS A 76 28.57 29.97 -2.75
N ASP A 77 28.79 28.86 -3.46
CA ASP A 77 30.13 28.47 -3.90
C ASP A 77 30.73 29.44 -4.91
N ALA A 78 29.91 29.98 -5.82
CA ALA A 78 30.34 31.05 -6.73
C ALA A 78 30.74 32.31 -5.96
N LEU A 79 29.98 32.66 -4.92
CA LEU A 79 30.31 33.77 -4.03
C LEU A 79 31.62 33.50 -3.26
N CYS A 80 31.80 32.29 -2.70
CA CYS A 80 33.03 31.89 -2.04
C CYS A 80 34.24 32.05 -2.98
N ARG A 81 34.14 31.56 -4.22
CA ARG A 81 35.20 31.73 -5.23
C ARG A 81 35.50 33.19 -5.51
N ARG A 82 34.48 34.04 -5.66
CA ARG A 82 34.67 35.48 -5.90
C ARG A 82 35.39 36.15 -4.73
N ILE A 83 35.05 35.81 -3.49
CA ILE A 83 35.73 36.36 -2.31
C ILE A 83 37.19 35.89 -2.24
N CYS A 84 37.51 34.65 -2.65
CA CYS A 84 38.90 34.20 -2.73
C CYS A 84 39.76 35.04 -3.70
N VAL A 85 39.17 35.51 -4.82
CA VAL A 85 39.90 36.26 -5.86
C VAL A 85 39.93 37.76 -5.58
N GLU A 86 38.80 38.35 -5.17
CA GLU A 86 38.59 39.79 -5.12
C GLU A 86 38.36 40.31 -3.69
N GLY A 87 38.21 39.43 -2.70
CA GLY A 87 37.87 39.80 -1.33
C GLY A 87 39.04 40.36 -0.52
N PRO A 88 38.76 40.95 0.65
CA PRO A 88 39.77 41.39 1.61
C PRO A 88 40.54 40.19 2.19
N GLU A 89 41.84 40.36 2.47
CA GLU A 89 42.77 39.29 2.88
C GLU A 89 42.30 38.49 4.10
N SER A 90 41.62 39.15 5.05
CA SER A 90 41.05 38.53 6.24
C SER A 90 39.96 37.49 5.95
N LEU A 91 39.23 37.63 4.83
CA LEU A 91 38.17 36.71 4.44
C LEU A 91 38.67 35.58 3.54
N ARG A 92 39.75 35.80 2.79
CA ARG A 92 40.32 34.80 1.87
C ARG A 92 40.79 33.54 2.60
N SER A 93 41.29 33.67 3.83
CA SER A 93 41.76 32.56 4.64
C SER A 93 40.65 31.83 5.41
N SER A 94 39.47 32.44 5.57
CA SER A 94 38.38 31.91 6.40
C SER A 94 37.28 31.18 5.62
N ILE A 95 37.18 31.38 4.30
CA ILE A 95 36.05 30.88 3.51
C ILE A 95 36.36 29.51 2.88
N LYS A 96 35.40 28.58 2.99
CA LYS A 96 35.42 27.28 2.30
C LYS A 96 34.11 27.11 1.51
N PRO A 97 34.17 26.70 0.23
CA PRO A 97 32.98 26.33 -0.53
C PRO A 97 32.23 25.16 0.12
N PHE A 98 30.90 25.21 0.06
CA PHE A 98 29.98 24.21 0.60
C PHE A 98 30.10 22.87 -0.13
N SER A 99 30.38 22.84 -1.44
CA SER A 99 30.58 21.59 -2.20
C SER A 99 31.79 20.74 -1.76
N VAL A 100 32.72 21.30 -0.99
CA VAL A 100 33.86 20.54 -0.43
C VAL A 100 33.43 19.74 0.82
N CYS A 101 32.30 20.06 1.44
CA CYS A 101 31.82 19.41 2.66
C CYS A 101 31.00 18.14 2.39
N THR A 102 30.49 17.95 1.17
CA THR A 102 29.61 16.81 0.81
C THR A 102 30.35 15.50 0.54
N THR A 103 31.67 15.52 0.29
CA THR A 103 32.46 14.31 -0.01
C THR A 103 32.94 13.53 1.22
N GLY A 104 32.65 14.00 2.44
CA GLY A 104 33.15 13.39 3.69
C GLY A 104 32.13 12.60 4.51
N GLN A 105 30.86 12.57 4.11
CA GLN A 105 29.80 11.97 4.92
C GLN A 105 28.80 11.24 4.02
N GLU A 106 29.25 10.13 3.43
CA GLU A 106 28.34 9.09 2.97
C GLU A 106 27.53 8.65 4.20
N ILE A 107 26.27 9.08 4.27
CA ILE A 107 25.31 8.50 5.19
C ILE A 107 25.15 7.05 4.72
N GLN A 108 25.89 6.14 5.36
CA GLN A 108 25.61 4.72 5.31
C GLN A 108 24.22 4.52 5.92
N SER A 109 23.20 4.68 5.10
CA SER A 109 21.89 4.09 5.36
C SER A 109 22.01 2.59 5.06
N SER A 110 22.70 1.87 5.94
CA SER A 110 22.56 0.44 6.09
C SER A 110 21.14 0.19 6.60
N SER A 111 20.19 0.11 5.66
CA SER A 111 18.91 -0.53 5.90
C SER A 111 19.18 -2.02 6.11
N SER A 112 19.52 -2.39 7.35
CA SER A 112 19.45 -3.76 7.82
C SER A 112 17.99 -4.20 7.74
N SER A 113 17.65 -4.81 6.61
CA SER A 113 16.46 -5.64 6.45
C SER A 113 16.69 -6.91 7.28
N SER A 114 16.23 -6.91 8.52
CA SER A 114 16.11 -8.13 9.32
C SER A 114 14.63 -8.43 9.55
N ASP A 115 14.16 -9.36 8.73
CA ASP A 115 13.09 -10.33 8.93
C ASP A 115 12.15 -10.12 10.13
N LEU A 116 10.93 -9.64 9.85
CA LEU A 116 9.78 -9.97 10.69
C LEU A 116 9.24 -11.32 10.23
N GLN A 117 9.70 -12.37 10.92
CA GLN A 117 9.13 -13.71 10.87
C GLN A 117 7.62 -13.63 11.16
N ARG A 118 6.80 -13.91 10.14
CA ARG A 118 5.36 -14.09 10.28
C ARG A 118 5.10 -15.48 10.85
N ASP A 119 4.74 -15.54 12.12
CA ASP A 119 4.17 -16.70 12.78
C ASP A 119 2.83 -17.08 12.10
N PRO A 120 2.63 -18.31 11.61
CA PRO A 120 1.38 -18.76 11.04
C PRO A 120 0.58 -19.61 12.04
N ASP A 121 0.45 -19.23 13.30
CA ASP A 121 -0.45 -19.93 14.22
C ASP A 121 -1.01 -19.02 15.32
N ARG A 122 -1.94 -18.13 14.96
CA ARG A 122 -2.78 -17.43 15.94
C ARG A 122 -4.26 -17.53 15.59
N SER A 123 -4.79 -18.72 15.90
CA SER A 123 -6.07 -18.97 16.57
C SER A 123 -7.27 -18.06 16.24
N LEU A 124 -8.25 -18.69 15.57
CA LEU A 124 -9.65 -18.28 15.43
C LEU A 124 -10.28 -17.84 16.77
N PRO A 125 -11.06 -16.73 16.82
CA PRO A 125 -12.06 -16.55 17.85
C PRO A 125 -13.32 -17.32 17.47
N SER A 126 -13.61 -18.35 18.24
CA SER A 126 -14.89 -19.04 18.36
C SER A 126 -15.98 -18.02 18.71
N ALA A 127 -16.97 -17.81 17.85
CA ALA A 127 -18.19 -17.11 18.20
C ALA A 127 -19.23 -18.16 18.60
N GLU A 128 -19.40 -18.28 19.92
CA GLU A 128 -20.44 -19.08 20.58
C GLU A 128 -21.83 -18.68 20.12
N ALA A 129 -22.66 -19.70 19.93
CA ALA A 129 -24.10 -19.60 19.87
C ALA A 129 -24.63 -19.01 21.18
N ARG A 130 -25.51 -18.01 21.09
CA ARG A 130 -26.52 -17.75 22.11
C ARG A 130 -27.87 -17.56 21.44
N LEU A 131 -28.73 -18.54 21.73
CA LEU A 131 -30.18 -18.46 21.65
C LEU A 131 -30.68 -17.37 22.60
N ASP A 132 -31.57 -16.51 22.11
CA ASP A 132 -32.82 -16.09 22.76
C ASP A 132 -33.77 -15.53 21.68
#